data_AF-A0A838CQS2-F1
#
_entry.id   AF-A0A838CQS2-F1
#
_cell.length_a   1.000
_cell.length_b   1.000
_cell.length_c   1.000
_cell.angle_alpha   90.00
_cell.angle_beta   90.00
_cell.angle_gamma   90.00
#
_symmetry.space_group_name_H-M   'P 1'
#
loop_
_entity.id
_entity.type
_entity.pdbx_description
1 polymer ?
#
loop_
_entity_poly.entity_id
_entity_poly.type
_entity_poly.pdbx_seq_one_letter_code
_entity_poly.pdbx_strand_id
1 'polypeptide(L)'
;MWRLILLLVFIAGCQGTSEEDPERYGTEGKVSIIDWIDLVKFNGLSYESAYKLVVDDPDMVGGVVGEVEFNVDKNVTNPSYQMVSGDATYLDKDTKLYRIKGQPKMLAVESKEEINGFKIYDSSSKSWHFKDLDPTSVEKIGLYHDQQLIREIEGGRDIRDFIELINQGDEAPGYTPSHERKVYTMVFHTNEGVARQYRVYENSNVWYWHPWDTVLLPDSVGEWFTLYE
;
A
#
# COMPACT_ATOMS: atom_id res chain seq x y z
N MET A 1 -22.56 -54.07 49.30
CA MET A 1 -22.53 -55.43 48.70
C MET A 1 -22.94 -55.29 47.24
N TRP A 2 -21.96 -55.24 46.32
CA TRP A 2 -22.00 -55.64 44.90
C TRP A 2 -20.77 -55.04 44.20
N ARG A 3 -19.92 -55.91 43.66
CA ARG A 3 -18.70 -55.63 42.87
C ARG A 3 -19.05 -55.66 41.38
N LEU A 4 -18.36 -54.90 40.53
CA LEU A 4 -17.95 -55.25 39.14
C LEU A 4 -17.17 -54.03 38.58
N ILE A 5 -15.83 -54.01 38.53
CA ILE A 5 -14.84 -54.73 37.70
C ILE A 5 -14.57 -54.05 36.33
N LEU A 6 -13.29 -53.63 36.15
CA LEU A 6 -12.45 -53.48 34.93
C LEU A 6 -12.88 -52.46 33.86
N LEU A 7 -12.01 -51.65 33.24
CA LEU A 7 -10.70 -51.98 32.69
C LEU A 7 -9.68 -50.83 32.81
N LEU A 8 -8.48 -51.19 33.28
CA LEU A 8 -7.21 -50.49 33.07
C LEU A 8 -6.63 -50.95 31.73
N VAL A 9 -6.37 -50.02 30.81
CA VAL A 9 -5.56 -50.30 29.62
C VAL A 9 -4.13 -49.85 29.91
N PHE A 10 -3.27 -50.80 30.26
CA PHE A 10 -1.83 -50.66 30.20
C PHE A 10 -1.38 -50.90 28.76
N ILE A 11 -0.95 -49.85 28.06
CA ILE A 11 -0.15 -50.02 26.85
C ILE A 11 1.32 -49.99 27.29
N ALA A 12 1.92 -51.17 27.33
CA ALA A 12 3.36 -51.34 27.49
C ALA A 12 4.06 -50.71 26.27
N GLY A 13 4.85 -49.67 26.50
CA GLY A 13 5.78 -49.14 25.53
C GLY A 13 6.95 -50.11 25.38
N CYS A 14 7.15 -50.64 24.17
CA CYS A 14 8.39 -51.31 23.81
C CYS A 14 9.52 -50.29 23.80
N GLN A 15 10.56 -50.55 24.60
CA GLN A 15 11.86 -49.91 24.51
C GLN A 15 12.53 -50.33 23.19
N GLY A 16 12.72 -49.37 22.29
CA GLY A 16 13.74 -49.44 21.25
C GLY A 16 14.96 -48.68 21.75
N THR A 17 15.90 -49.37 22.38
CA THR A 17 17.25 -48.85 22.61
C THR A 17 17.99 -48.90 21.28
N SER A 18 18.23 -47.75 20.66
CA SER A 18 19.29 -47.57 19.66
C SER A 18 20.23 -46.50 20.16
N GLU A 19 21.51 -46.86 20.25
CA GLU A 19 22.65 -46.00 20.57
C GLU A 19 22.50 -44.61 19.95
N GLU A 20 22.61 -43.59 20.81
CA GLU A 20 22.68 -42.20 20.40
C GLU A 20 24.06 -41.94 19.80
N ASP A 21 24.09 -41.85 18.47
CA ASP A 21 25.19 -41.30 17.69
C ASP A 21 25.20 -39.77 17.87
N PRO A 22 26.21 -39.14 18.50
CA PRO A 22 26.17 -37.72 18.84
C PRO A 22 26.45 -36.79 17.64
N GLU A 23 26.55 -37.31 16.41
CA GLU A 23 26.94 -36.52 15.23
C GLU A 23 25.80 -36.36 14.21
N ARG A 24 24.61 -35.87 14.60
CA ARG A 24 23.62 -35.43 13.59
C ARG A 24 22.52 -34.48 14.07
N TYR A 25 22.89 -33.40 14.76
CA TYR A 25 22.03 -32.21 14.83
C TYR A 25 22.82 -30.96 14.47
N GLY A 26 23.17 -30.85 13.19
CA GLY A 26 23.27 -29.54 12.56
C GLY A 26 21.87 -28.95 12.55
N THR A 27 21.52 -28.19 13.60
CA THR A 27 20.36 -27.32 13.57
C THR A 27 20.69 -26.20 12.59
N GLU A 28 20.46 -26.45 11.30
CA GLU A 28 20.16 -25.37 10.37
C GLU A 28 18.93 -24.67 10.94
N GLY A 29 19.17 -23.58 11.67
CA GLY A 29 18.11 -22.79 12.26
C GLY A 29 17.13 -22.43 11.14
N LYS A 30 15.87 -22.84 11.30
CA LYS A 30 14.79 -22.40 10.42
C LYS A 30 14.80 -20.88 10.41
N VAL A 31 15.30 -20.28 9.33
CA VAL A 31 15.20 -18.85 9.11
C VAL A 31 13.75 -18.58 8.76
N SER A 32 13.01 -17.97 9.67
CA SER A 32 11.69 -17.41 9.37
C SER A 32 11.89 -16.14 8.56
N ILE A 33 11.36 -16.11 7.34
CA ILE A 33 11.22 -14.88 6.57
C ILE A 33 10.06 -14.10 7.20
N ILE A 34 10.32 -12.87 7.62
CA ILE A 34 9.29 -11.98 8.15
C ILE A 34 8.78 -11.14 6.99
N ASP A 35 7.47 -11.18 6.75
CA ASP A 35 6.82 -10.30 5.79
C ASP A 35 6.31 -9.06 6.54
N TRP A 36 6.86 -7.90 6.20
CA TRP A 36 6.56 -6.67 6.91
C TRP A 36 5.51 -5.83 6.16
N ILE A 37 4.75 -5.04 6.91
CA ILE A 37 3.94 -3.97 6.34
C ILE A 37 4.80 -2.70 6.30
N ASP A 38 4.68 -1.90 5.24
CA ASP A 38 5.38 -0.63 5.11
C ASP A 38 4.87 0.41 6.12
N LEU A 39 5.63 0.57 7.21
CA LEU A 39 5.21 1.30 8.40
C LEU A 39 6.38 2.09 8.99
N VAL A 40 6.05 3.24 9.60
CA VAL A 40 6.95 4.05 10.43
C VAL A 40 6.34 4.20 11.82
N LYS A 41 7.11 3.91 12.87
CA LYS A 41 6.75 4.22 14.25
C LYS A 41 7.36 5.55 14.65
N PHE A 42 6.52 6.53 14.99
CA PHE A 42 6.99 7.86 15.36
C PHE A 42 6.12 8.46 16.46
N ASN A 43 6.74 8.98 17.52
CA ASN A 43 6.06 9.58 18.69
C ASN A 43 4.91 8.71 19.25
N GLY A 44 5.15 7.40 19.37
CA GLY A 44 4.19 6.44 19.91
C GLY A 44 3.06 6.04 18.96
N LEU A 45 3.01 6.58 17.74
CA LEU A 45 2.00 6.26 16.72
C LEU A 45 2.60 5.37 15.62
N SER A 46 1.75 4.54 15.01
CA SER A 46 2.03 3.87 13.74
C SER A 46 1.55 4.74 12.60
N TYR A 47 2.40 4.94 11.60
CA TYR A 47 2.03 5.53 10.33
C TYR A 47 2.25 4.48 9.24
N GLU A 48 1.20 4.11 8.54
CA GLU A 48 1.27 3.15 7.42
C GLU A 48 1.38 3.91 6.10
N SER A 49 2.08 3.31 5.13
CA SER A 49 2.21 3.88 3.80
C SER A 49 0.85 4.09 3.14
N ALA A 50 0.53 5.33 2.80
CA ALA A 50 -0.73 5.75 2.22
C ALA A 50 -0.62 5.85 0.69
N TYR A 51 -0.42 4.72 0.01
CA TYR A 51 -0.16 4.62 -1.44
C TYR A 51 -1.23 5.23 -2.36
N LYS A 52 -2.43 5.54 -1.84
CA LYS A 52 -3.52 6.23 -2.57
C LYS A 52 -3.54 7.74 -2.33
N LEU A 53 -2.59 8.28 -1.59
CA LEU A 53 -2.43 9.70 -1.37
C LEU A 53 -1.18 10.21 -2.06
N VAL A 54 -1.25 11.46 -2.49
CA VAL A 54 -0.11 12.22 -2.97
C VAL A 54 -0.13 13.60 -2.33
N VAL A 55 1.05 14.16 -2.12
CA VAL A 55 1.16 15.56 -1.69
C VAL A 55 0.63 16.42 -2.82
N ASP A 56 -0.38 17.23 -2.53
CA ASP A 56 -1.11 18.02 -3.54
C ASP A 56 -0.20 19.05 -4.23
N ASP A 57 0.54 19.79 -3.40
CA ASP A 57 1.57 20.75 -3.80
C ASP A 57 2.81 20.52 -2.90
N PRO A 58 4.03 20.35 -3.45
CA PRO A 58 5.26 20.25 -2.65
C PRO A 58 5.42 21.32 -1.57
N ASP A 59 4.90 22.53 -1.78
CA ASP A 59 4.92 23.62 -0.81
C ASP A 59 4.08 23.32 0.45
N MET A 60 3.22 22.30 0.42
CA MET A 60 2.50 21.81 1.60
C MET A 60 3.39 21.02 2.55
N VAL A 61 4.56 20.57 2.12
CA VAL A 61 5.53 19.92 2.99
C VAL A 61 6.23 20.97 3.86
N GLY A 62 6.16 20.77 5.17
CA GLY A 62 6.78 21.63 6.17
C GLY A 62 8.19 21.19 6.54
N GLY A 63 8.68 21.69 7.67
CA GLY A 63 9.99 21.29 8.19
C GLY A 63 10.04 19.84 8.67
N VAL A 64 11.26 19.33 8.82
CA VAL A 64 11.57 18.05 9.45
C VAL A 64 11.00 18.01 10.87
N VAL A 65 10.31 16.93 11.21
CA VAL A 65 9.78 16.66 12.56
C VAL A 65 10.48 15.50 13.25
N GLY A 66 11.21 14.67 12.51
CA GLY A 66 11.98 13.56 13.02
C GLY A 66 12.81 12.89 11.94
N GLU A 67 13.41 11.76 12.29
CA GLU A 67 14.14 10.91 11.36
C GLU A 67 13.98 9.45 11.76
N VAL A 68 14.25 8.56 10.80
CA VAL A 68 14.29 7.13 11.04
C VAL A 68 15.58 6.79 11.79
N GLU A 69 15.47 6.09 12.90
CA GLU A 69 16.60 5.69 13.73
C GLU A 69 17.04 4.24 13.42
N PHE A 70 16.11 3.41 12.96
CA PHE A 70 16.33 1.98 12.75
C PHE A 70 15.45 1.41 11.63
N ASN A 71 16.05 0.61 10.74
CA ASN A 71 15.35 -0.13 9.70
C ASN A 71 15.14 -1.57 10.16
N VAL A 72 13.90 -2.02 10.33
CA VAL A 72 13.63 -3.36 10.89
C VAL A 72 13.81 -4.47 9.87
N ASP A 73 13.45 -4.25 8.60
CA ASP A 73 13.57 -5.26 7.54
C ASP A 73 15.02 -5.76 7.37
N LYS A 74 15.98 -4.84 7.46
CA LYS A 74 17.41 -5.14 7.30
C LYS A 74 18.08 -5.70 8.55
N ASN A 75 17.50 -5.52 9.73
CA ASN A 75 18.19 -5.75 11.00
C ASN A 75 17.48 -6.71 11.96
N VAL A 76 16.23 -7.09 11.69
CA VAL A 76 15.42 -7.93 12.58
C VAL A 76 15.10 -9.27 11.94
N THR A 77 15.53 -10.34 12.60
CA THR A 77 15.19 -11.73 12.23
C THR A 77 14.24 -12.41 13.22
N ASN A 78 13.94 -11.74 14.35
CA ASN A 78 13.03 -12.25 15.37
C ASN A 78 11.57 -11.86 15.02
N PRO A 79 10.69 -12.82 14.68
CA PRO A 79 9.30 -12.53 14.33
C PRO A 79 8.48 -11.94 15.49
N SER A 80 8.98 -12.05 16.73
CA SER A 80 8.33 -11.47 17.92
C SER A 80 8.76 -10.02 18.21
N TYR A 81 9.60 -9.42 17.37
CA TYR A 81 10.05 -8.03 17.54
C TYR A 81 8.86 -7.05 17.53
N GLN A 82 8.89 -6.09 18.44
CA GLN A 82 7.86 -5.08 18.58
C GLN A 82 8.46 -3.72 18.22
N MET A 83 7.98 -3.12 17.14
CA MET A 83 8.49 -1.84 16.67
C MET A 83 8.28 -0.73 17.68
N VAL A 84 9.29 0.11 17.88
CA VAL A 84 9.31 1.28 18.77
C VAL A 84 9.46 2.58 17.98
N SER A 85 9.25 3.73 18.62
CA SER A 85 9.44 5.02 17.92
C SER A 85 10.88 5.16 17.42
N GLY A 86 11.03 5.59 16.17
CA GLY A 86 12.31 5.61 15.46
C GLY A 86 12.44 4.46 14.45
N ASP A 87 11.67 3.39 14.61
CA ASP A 87 11.69 2.27 13.66
C ASP A 87 10.91 2.60 12.38
N ALA A 88 11.46 2.15 11.25
CA ALA A 88 10.76 2.05 9.98
C ALA A 88 10.98 0.68 9.37
N THR A 89 9.99 0.20 8.62
CA THR A 89 10.09 -1.09 7.93
C THR A 89 11.15 -1.05 6.84
N TYR A 90 10.97 -0.18 5.85
CA TYR A 90 11.78 -0.18 4.63
C TYR A 90 12.65 1.07 4.46
N LEU A 91 12.38 2.14 5.20
CA LEU A 91 13.16 3.37 5.11
C LEU A 91 14.53 3.21 5.76
N ASP A 92 15.56 3.77 5.14
CA ASP A 92 16.91 3.75 5.70
C ASP A 92 17.02 4.63 6.95
N LYS A 93 17.97 4.28 7.81
CA LYS A 93 18.35 5.14 8.94
C LYS A 93 18.72 6.55 8.42
N ASP A 94 18.41 7.56 9.23
CA ASP A 94 18.61 9.00 8.97
C ASP A 94 17.66 9.59 7.89
N THR A 95 16.73 8.79 7.34
CA THR A 95 15.66 9.28 6.47
C THR A 95 14.81 10.31 7.21
N LYS A 96 14.66 11.51 6.64
CA LYS A 96 13.91 12.61 7.27
C LYS A 96 12.42 12.40 7.15
N LEU A 97 11.72 12.66 8.25
CA LEU A 97 10.27 12.68 8.34
C LEU A 97 9.81 14.14 8.37
N TYR A 98 8.96 14.52 7.42
CA TYR A 98 8.44 15.86 7.29
C TYR A 98 6.97 15.93 7.71
N ARG A 99 6.55 17.07 8.25
CA ARG A 99 5.11 17.34 8.47
C ARG A 99 4.46 17.76 7.16
N ILE A 100 3.18 17.44 7.00
CA ILE A 100 2.32 18.02 5.96
C ILE A 100 1.46 19.10 6.60
N LYS A 101 1.44 20.31 6.02
CA LYS A 101 0.66 21.45 6.55
C LYS A 101 -0.83 21.09 6.60
N GLY A 102 -1.46 21.32 7.75
CA GLY A 102 -2.89 21.02 7.95
C GLY A 102 -3.21 19.53 8.17
N GLN A 103 -2.24 18.62 8.04
CA GLN A 103 -2.44 17.16 8.14
C GLN A 103 -1.62 16.56 9.28
N PRO A 104 -2.02 16.75 10.55
CA PRO A 104 -1.22 16.34 11.72
C PRO A 104 -1.09 14.82 11.91
N LYS A 105 -1.90 14.03 11.21
CA LYS A 105 -1.84 12.55 11.23
C LYS A 105 -1.02 11.98 10.08
N MET A 106 -0.36 12.82 9.29
CA MET A 106 0.42 12.40 8.13
C MET A 106 1.87 12.86 8.23
N LEU A 107 2.76 12.01 7.73
CA LEU A 107 4.17 12.30 7.52
C LEU A 107 4.48 12.19 6.04
N ALA A 108 5.39 13.04 5.56
CA ALA A 108 5.95 12.96 4.23
C ALA A 108 7.42 12.50 4.30
N VAL A 109 7.84 11.73 3.31
CA VAL A 109 9.22 11.30 3.09
C VAL A 109 9.57 11.54 1.64
N GLU A 110 10.74 12.11 1.37
CA GLU A 110 11.19 12.33 -0.01
C GLU A 110 11.25 11.01 -0.78
N SER A 111 10.68 10.99 -1.99
CA SER A 111 10.70 9.85 -2.88
C SER A 111 10.69 10.33 -4.32
N LYS A 112 11.71 9.93 -5.10
CA LYS A 112 11.77 10.20 -6.53
C LYS A 112 10.76 9.37 -7.34
N GLU A 113 10.12 8.40 -6.70
CA GLU A 113 9.18 7.48 -7.33
C GLU A 113 7.72 7.96 -7.22
N GLU A 114 7.48 9.01 -6.45
CA GLU A 114 6.14 9.53 -6.20
C GLU A 114 5.91 10.82 -6.99
N ILE A 115 4.68 11.02 -7.44
CA ILE A 115 4.24 12.30 -7.99
C ILE A 115 4.47 13.38 -6.91
N ASN A 116 4.99 14.54 -7.33
CA ASN A 116 5.37 15.62 -6.43
C ASN A 116 6.50 15.29 -5.43
N GLY A 117 7.17 14.15 -5.57
CA GLY A 117 8.44 13.88 -4.89
C GLY A 117 8.34 13.41 -3.45
N PHE A 118 7.15 13.07 -2.96
CA PHE A 118 6.93 12.66 -1.57
C PHE A 118 6.01 11.47 -1.44
N LYS A 119 6.44 10.50 -0.63
CA LYS A 119 5.62 9.41 -0.12
C LYS A 119 4.94 9.82 1.17
N ILE A 120 3.66 9.47 1.31
CA ILE A 120 2.85 9.80 2.50
C ILE A 120 2.71 8.57 3.39
N TYR A 121 2.87 8.77 4.70
CA TYR A 121 2.51 7.82 5.74
C TYR A 121 1.39 8.40 6.61
N ASP A 122 0.34 7.64 6.90
CA ASP A 122 -0.87 8.08 7.62
C ASP A 122 -1.13 7.23 8.88
N SER A 123 -1.44 7.88 10.01
CA SER A 123 -1.78 7.23 11.27
C SER A 123 -3.28 7.15 11.55
N SER A 124 -4.14 7.61 10.62
CA SER A 124 -5.57 7.78 10.85
C SER A 124 -6.41 6.50 10.72
N SER A 125 -5.80 5.40 10.24
CA SER A 125 -6.48 4.15 9.86
C SER A 125 -7.61 4.35 8.83
N LYS A 126 -7.66 5.50 8.15
CA LYS A 126 -8.66 5.81 7.12
C LYS A 126 -8.33 5.03 5.86
N SER A 127 -9.36 4.43 5.25
CA SER A 127 -9.23 3.92 3.89
C SER A 127 -9.52 5.01 2.87
N TRP A 128 -8.79 4.99 1.76
CA TRP A 128 -8.82 5.98 0.70
C TRP A 128 -9.40 5.39 -0.59
N HIS A 129 -10.52 4.66 -0.51
CA HIS A 129 -11.15 4.09 -1.70
C HIS A 129 -11.74 5.17 -2.60
N PHE A 130 -11.77 4.89 -3.90
CA PHE A 130 -12.32 5.82 -4.89
C PHE A 130 -13.80 6.10 -4.63
N LYS A 131 -14.60 5.09 -4.24
CA LYS A 131 -16.02 5.25 -3.90
C LYS A 131 -16.29 6.24 -2.75
N ASP A 132 -15.27 6.50 -1.92
CA ASP A 132 -15.35 7.42 -0.78
C ASP A 132 -14.85 8.82 -1.16
N LEU A 133 -14.54 9.07 -2.45
CA LEU A 133 -14.22 10.39 -2.98
C LEU A 133 -15.52 11.13 -3.24
N ASP A 134 -15.67 12.29 -2.60
CA ASP A 134 -16.75 13.22 -2.93
C ASP A 134 -16.38 13.91 -4.27
N PRO A 135 -17.11 13.67 -5.36
CA PRO A 135 -16.79 14.27 -6.65
C PRO A 135 -16.95 15.80 -6.62
N THR A 136 -17.69 16.37 -5.66
CA THR A 136 -17.88 17.81 -5.53
C THR A 136 -16.71 18.52 -4.84
N SER A 137 -15.82 17.77 -4.18
CA SER A 137 -14.59 18.32 -3.58
C SER A 137 -13.39 18.30 -4.52
N VAL A 138 -13.54 17.70 -5.71
CA VAL A 138 -12.49 17.62 -6.73
C VAL A 138 -12.42 18.94 -7.49
N GLU A 139 -11.31 19.64 -7.37
CA GLU A 139 -11.07 20.91 -8.05
C GLU A 139 -10.40 20.71 -9.42
N LYS A 140 -9.61 19.64 -9.54
CA LYS A 140 -8.79 19.33 -10.71
C LYS A 140 -8.42 17.85 -10.75
N ILE A 141 -8.23 17.31 -11.95
CA ILE A 141 -7.70 15.96 -12.15
C ILE A 141 -6.44 16.01 -13.00
N GLY A 142 -5.33 15.55 -12.46
CA GLY A 142 -4.10 15.32 -13.22
C GLY A 142 -4.03 13.88 -13.72
N LEU A 143 -3.77 13.69 -15.01
CA LEU A 143 -3.50 12.38 -15.60
C LEU A 143 -2.00 12.27 -15.89
N TYR A 144 -1.40 11.17 -15.46
CA TYR A 144 0.04 10.96 -15.52
C TYR A 144 0.37 9.65 -16.22
N HIS A 145 1.49 9.64 -16.95
CA HIS A 145 2.15 8.44 -17.47
C HIS A 145 3.63 8.51 -17.05
N ASP A 146 4.16 7.48 -16.40
CA ASP A 146 5.53 7.46 -15.86
C ASP A 146 5.88 8.72 -15.03
N GLN A 147 4.96 9.13 -14.14
CA GLN A 147 5.03 10.35 -13.29
C GLN A 147 5.05 11.69 -14.07
N GLN A 148 4.98 11.67 -15.40
CA GLN A 148 4.87 12.87 -16.22
C GLN A 148 3.40 13.22 -16.41
N LEU A 149 3.04 14.47 -16.14
CA LEU A 149 1.69 14.98 -16.39
C LEU A 149 1.44 14.98 -17.91
N ILE A 150 0.42 14.25 -18.35
CA ILE A 150 0.02 14.18 -19.75
C ILE A 150 -1.23 15.03 -20.05
N ARG A 151 -2.11 15.19 -19.06
CA ARG A 151 -3.33 15.99 -19.20
C ARG A 151 -3.78 16.51 -17.84
N GLU A 152 -4.33 17.70 -17.85
CA GLU A 152 -5.02 18.29 -16.72
C GLU A 152 -6.48 18.52 -17.11
N ILE A 153 -7.40 18.11 -16.23
CA ILE A 153 -8.84 18.29 -16.39
C ILE A 153 -9.28 19.31 -15.35
N GLU A 154 -9.74 20.46 -15.83
CA GLU A 154 -10.27 21.55 -15.02
C GLU A 154 -11.71 21.86 -15.42
N GLY A 155 -12.44 22.52 -14.53
CA GLY A 155 -13.81 22.92 -14.79
C GLY A 155 -14.83 21.84 -14.44
N GLY A 156 -15.87 22.26 -13.71
CA GLY A 156 -16.81 21.31 -13.11
C GLY A 156 -17.66 20.49 -14.09
N ARG A 157 -17.69 20.80 -15.40
CA ARG A 157 -18.33 19.91 -16.40
C ARG A 157 -17.40 18.76 -16.74
N ASP A 158 -16.21 19.06 -17.24
CA ASP A 158 -15.25 18.05 -17.72
C ASP A 158 -14.81 17.09 -16.58
N ILE A 159 -14.66 17.62 -15.35
CA ILE A 159 -14.41 16.79 -14.15
C ILE A 159 -15.55 15.79 -13.93
N ARG A 160 -16.81 16.24 -14.03
CA ARG A 160 -17.98 15.35 -13.86
C ARG A 160 -18.06 14.34 -14.99
N ASP A 161 -17.89 14.78 -16.23
CA ASP A 161 -17.96 13.91 -17.41
C ASP A 161 -16.89 12.80 -17.33
N PHE A 162 -15.67 13.13 -16.89
CA PHE A 162 -14.61 12.15 -16.69
C PHE A 162 -14.92 11.17 -15.53
N ILE A 163 -15.38 11.67 -14.39
CA ILE A 163 -15.76 10.83 -13.24
C ILE A 163 -16.93 9.91 -13.61
N GLU A 164 -17.92 10.40 -14.33
CA GLU A 164 -19.04 9.59 -14.83
C GLU A 164 -18.55 8.51 -15.79
N LEU A 165 -17.63 8.84 -16.70
CA LEU A 165 -17.06 7.90 -17.65
C LEU A 165 -16.33 6.73 -16.95
N ILE A 166 -15.48 7.00 -15.96
CA ILE A 166 -14.75 5.93 -15.25
C ILE A 166 -15.66 5.09 -14.34
N ASN A 167 -16.84 5.62 -13.97
CA ASN A 167 -17.86 4.90 -13.22
C ASN A 167 -18.80 4.04 -14.10
N GLN A 168 -18.75 4.19 -15.43
CA GLN A 168 -19.52 3.36 -16.37
C GLN A 168 -18.89 1.99 -16.64
N GLY A 169 -17.74 1.70 -16.04
CA GLY A 169 -17.05 0.44 -16.29
C GLY A 169 -17.81 -0.78 -15.76
N ASP A 170 -17.59 -1.91 -16.41
CA ASP A 170 -18.18 -3.20 -16.07
C ASP A 170 -17.25 -4.03 -15.19
N GLU A 171 -17.77 -4.59 -14.10
CA GLU A 171 -17.03 -5.54 -13.28
C GLU A 171 -16.64 -6.78 -14.10
N ALA A 172 -15.35 -7.12 -14.08
CA ALA A 172 -14.80 -8.25 -14.82
C ALA A 172 -13.82 -9.03 -13.95
N PRO A 173 -14.27 -9.72 -12.89
CA PRO A 173 -13.39 -10.43 -11.96
C PRO A 173 -12.58 -11.57 -12.63
N GLY A 174 -13.02 -12.06 -13.78
CA GLY A 174 -12.31 -13.07 -14.58
C GLY A 174 -11.31 -12.49 -15.60
N TYR A 175 -11.23 -11.16 -15.74
CA TYR A 175 -10.30 -10.55 -16.69
C TYR A 175 -8.86 -10.71 -16.20
N THR A 176 -8.03 -11.30 -17.06
CA THR A 176 -6.60 -11.54 -16.78
C THR A 176 -5.78 -10.69 -17.74
N PRO A 177 -5.27 -9.52 -17.32
CA PRO A 177 -4.47 -8.67 -18.19
C PRO A 177 -3.13 -9.32 -18.52
N SER A 178 -2.57 -8.97 -19.68
CA SER A 178 -1.21 -9.37 -20.03
C SER A 178 -0.17 -8.65 -19.13
N HIS A 179 1.05 -9.20 -19.05
CA HIS A 179 2.16 -8.55 -18.34
C HIS A 179 2.62 -7.24 -19.02
N GLU A 180 2.45 -7.13 -20.33
CA GLU A 180 2.76 -5.92 -21.09
C GLU A 180 1.55 -4.98 -21.04
N ARG A 181 1.65 -3.94 -20.20
CA ARG A 181 0.59 -2.95 -20.03
C ARG A 181 1.17 -1.58 -19.78
N LYS A 182 0.49 -0.54 -20.27
CA LYS A 182 0.80 0.83 -19.88
C LYS A 182 0.10 1.14 -18.56
N VAL A 183 0.76 1.92 -17.72
CA VAL A 183 0.25 2.32 -16.41
C VAL A 183 0.10 3.83 -16.40
N TYR A 184 -1.10 4.27 -16.09
CA TYR A 184 -1.43 5.67 -15.90
C TYR A 184 -1.85 5.89 -14.46
N THR A 185 -1.68 7.12 -13.97
CA THR A 185 -2.16 7.53 -12.65
C THR A 185 -3.11 8.70 -12.82
N MET A 186 -4.29 8.58 -12.22
CA MET A 186 -5.23 9.67 -12.04
C MET A 186 -5.01 10.27 -10.65
N VAL A 187 -4.80 11.59 -10.57
CA VAL A 187 -4.65 12.34 -9.33
C VAL A 187 -5.82 13.32 -9.20
N PHE A 188 -6.65 13.12 -8.18
CA PHE A 188 -7.80 13.94 -7.85
C PHE A 188 -7.41 14.95 -6.78
N HIS A 189 -7.20 16.19 -7.20
CA HIS A 189 -6.84 17.30 -6.32
C HIS A 189 -8.07 17.78 -5.57
N THR A 190 -7.97 17.85 -4.24
CA THR A 190 -9.07 18.23 -3.35
C THR A 190 -8.63 19.34 -2.40
N ASN A 191 -9.58 20.05 -1.82
CA ASN A 191 -9.32 21.08 -0.81
C ASN A 191 -8.84 20.54 0.56
N GLU A 192 -8.54 19.25 0.66
CA GLU A 192 -8.02 18.62 1.89
C GLU A 192 -6.49 18.81 2.05
N GLY A 193 -5.77 19.39 1.09
CA GLY A 193 -4.32 19.60 1.16
C GLY A 193 -3.48 18.34 0.90
N VAL A 194 -4.14 17.23 0.58
CA VAL A 194 -3.59 16.04 -0.07
C VAL A 194 -4.53 15.65 -1.21
N ALA A 195 -3.96 15.09 -2.27
CA ALA A 195 -4.73 14.58 -3.40
C ALA A 195 -4.83 13.06 -3.33
N ARG A 196 -5.85 12.49 -3.98
CA ARG A 196 -6.05 11.03 -4.06
C ARG A 196 -5.57 10.51 -5.40
N GLN A 197 -4.87 9.39 -5.41
CA GLN A 197 -4.36 8.78 -6.62
C GLN A 197 -4.86 7.36 -6.85
N TYR A 198 -5.15 7.05 -8.12
CA TYR A 198 -5.61 5.73 -8.57
C TYR A 198 -4.96 5.35 -9.89
N ARG A 199 -4.57 4.09 -10.03
CA ARG A 199 -3.94 3.58 -11.26
C ARG A 199 -4.99 3.09 -12.26
N VAL A 200 -4.77 3.42 -13.51
CA VAL A 200 -5.50 2.91 -14.68
C VAL A 200 -4.50 2.21 -15.59
N TYR A 201 -4.93 1.15 -16.25
CA TYR A 201 -4.09 0.31 -17.08
C TYR A 201 -4.67 0.22 -18.48
N GLU A 202 -3.78 0.14 -19.47
CA GLU A 202 -4.13 -0.13 -20.87
C GLU A 202 -3.39 -1.38 -21.33
N ASN A 203 -4.13 -2.33 -21.88
CA ASN A 203 -3.59 -3.55 -22.49
C ASN A 203 -4.28 -3.81 -23.84
N SER A 204 -3.58 -3.54 -24.94
CA SER A 204 -4.08 -3.76 -26.31
C SER A 204 -5.41 -3.06 -26.59
N ASN A 205 -5.51 -1.80 -26.20
CA ASN A 205 -6.71 -0.93 -26.22
C ASN A 205 -7.81 -1.30 -25.21
N VAL A 206 -7.61 -2.32 -24.36
CA VAL A 206 -8.50 -2.58 -23.23
C VAL A 206 -8.07 -1.74 -22.03
N TRP A 207 -8.95 -0.87 -21.59
CA TRP A 207 -8.73 -0.03 -20.41
C TRP A 207 -9.37 -0.66 -19.19
N TYR A 208 -8.64 -0.68 -18.08
CA TYR A 208 -9.16 -1.25 -16.85
C TYR A 208 -8.48 -0.66 -15.62
N TRP A 209 -9.11 -0.85 -14.46
CA TRP A 209 -8.57 -0.42 -13.18
C TRP A 209 -9.09 -1.30 -12.05
N HIS A 210 -8.61 -1.03 -10.84
CA HIS A 210 -8.94 -1.81 -9.64
C HIS A 210 -9.43 -0.91 -8.50
N PRO A 211 -10.65 -0.33 -8.58
CA PRO A 211 -11.22 0.45 -7.49
C PRO A 211 -11.49 -0.43 -6.25
N TRP A 212 -11.82 -1.70 -6.49
CA TRP A 212 -11.86 -2.79 -5.51
C TRP A 212 -11.58 -4.13 -6.22
N ASP A 213 -12.42 -4.48 -7.20
CA ASP A 213 -12.22 -5.57 -8.16
C ASP A 213 -11.78 -5.01 -9.52
N THR A 214 -11.45 -5.89 -10.47
CA THR A 214 -11.16 -5.50 -11.85
C THR A 214 -12.40 -4.95 -12.53
N VAL A 215 -12.29 -3.73 -13.05
CA VAL A 215 -13.35 -3.06 -13.81
C VAL A 215 -12.81 -2.71 -15.20
N LEU A 216 -13.49 -3.16 -16.25
CA LEU A 216 -13.22 -2.75 -17.63
C LEU A 216 -13.88 -1.41 -17.89
N LEU A 217 -13.09 -0.45 -18.37
CA LEU A 217 -13.55 0.90 -18.66
C LEU A 217 -14.03 1.00 -20.12
N PRO A 218 -14.96 1.92 -20.44
CA PRO A 218 -15.32 2.20 -21.83
C PRO A 218 -14.10 2.62 -22.65
N ASP A 219 -14.01 2.17 -23.91
CA ASP A 219 -12.86 2.47 -24.80
C ASP A 219 -12.61 3.98 -24.95
N SER A 220 -13.68 4.79 -24.87
CA SER A 220 -13.61 6.25 -24.92
C SER A 220 -12.80 6.88 -23.79
N VAL A 221 -12.52 6.15 -22.70
CA VAL A 221 -11.61 6.62 -21.66
C VAL A 221 -10.21 6.89 -22.22
N GLY A 222 -9.79 6.14 -23.26
CA GLY A 222 -8.49 6.31 -23.90
C GLY A 222 -8.29 7.70 -24.52
N GLU A 223 -9.35 8.40 -24.90
CA GLU A 223 -9.28 9.76 -25.45
C GLU A 223 -8.72 10.77 -24.43
N TRP A 224 -8.86 10.49 -23.13
CA TRP A 224 -8.33 11.33 -22.05
C TRP A 224 -6.84 11.08 -21.79
N PHE A 225 -6.35 9.86 -22.02
CA PHE A 225 -4.98 9.45 -21.75
C PHE A 225 -4.06 9.50 -22.97
N THR A 226 -4.59 9.74 -24.16
CA THR A 226 -3.80 9.87 -25.38
C THR A 226 -3.51 11.35 -25.65
N LEU A 227 -2.23 11.69 -25.87
CA LEU A 227 -1.85 13.01 -26.37
C LEU A 227 -2.25 13.07 -27.86
N TYR A 228 -2.92 14.13 -28.29
CA TYR A 228 -3.00 14.43 -29.71
C TYR A 228 -1.60 14.89 -30.16
N GLU A 229 -0.92 14.08 -30.97
CA GLU A 229 0.27 14.51 -31.70
C GLU A 229 -0.07 15.54 -32.78
#